data_AF-A0A258RVH0-F1
#
_entry.id   AF-A0A258RVH0-F1
#
_cell.length_a   1.000
_cell.length_b   1.000
_cell.length_c   1.000
_cell.angle_alpha   90.00
_cell.angle_beta   90.00
_cell.angle_gamma   90.00
#
_symmetry.space_group_name_H-M   'P 1'
#
loop_
_entity.id
_entity.type
_entity.pdbx_description
1 polymer ?
#
loop_
_entity_poly.entity_id
_entity_poly.type
_entity_poly.pdbx_seq_one_letter_code
_entity_poly.pdbx_strand_id
1 'polypeptide(L)'
;MMAKTNSMTAEDILALADHIILPDDDAFQELAKQHKLSAEQAWALTRTVKSAIEKVTLHAEKRYDVPAADIATERAETILDLLKKLHTQITIGRDTLHHIQPPENLGLLGSMLSFQALNELNPKIEFELDVSDFVADQTRLNLPKGIIDVERYFAQPKQMYDLKNRPDILIFIIDKMCAQFESYLIERRPNKGGAPSNWVRDTILFDLACNARSILGKRPTSSAKGPFDRLCSDVFSAIGLEAFDQPSAVARMLKKYRDEVKFWNSDK
;
A
#
# COMPACT_ATOMS: atom_id res chain seq x y z
N MET A 1 36.16 -1.10 -11.28
CA MET A 1 35.88 -0.83 -9.85
C MET A 1 34.37 -0.70 -9.72
N MET A 2 33.66 -1.77 -9.32
CA MET A 2 32.19 -1.74 -9.23
C MET A 2 31.78 -0.82 -8.10
N ALA A 3 30.92 0.16 -8.39
CA ALA A 3 30.32 1.02 -7.37
C ALA A 3 29.46 0.12 -6.46
N LYS A 4 29.84 0.03 -5.18
CA LYS A 4 29.03 -0.67 -4.17
C LYS A 4 27.63 -0.04 -4.16
N THR A 5 26.61 -0.84 -4.43
CA THR A 5 25.21 -0.45 -4.25
C THR A 5 24.97 -0.15 -2.77
N ASN A 6 24.59 1.09 -2.44
CA ASN A 6 24.25 1.54 -1.08
C ASN A 6 22.84 1.07 -0.63
N SER A 7 22.44 -0.14 -1.05
CA SER A 7 21.18 -0.77 -0.65
C SER A 7 21.51 -1.86 0.36
N MET A 8 20.66 -2.02 1.39
CA MET A 8 20.80 -3.13 2.34
C MET A 8 20.90 -4.46 1.56
N THR A 9 21.84 -5.30 1.95
CA THR A 9 21.93 -6.66 1.38
C THR A 9 20.73 -7.49 1.84
N ALA A 10 20.48 -8.61 1.17
CA ALA A 10 19.47 -9.57 1.61
C ALA A 10 19.76 -10.05 3.05
N GLU A 11 21.03 -10.28 3.36
CA GLU A 11 21.51 -10.69 4.68
C GLU A 11 21.26 -9.60 5.74
N ASP A 12 21.47 -8.33 5.41
CA ASP A 12 21.17 -7.22 6.35
C ASP A 12 19.67 -7.13 6.66
N ILE A 13 18.80 -7.42 5.67
CA ILE A 13 17.35 -7.38 5.83
C ILE A 13 16.86 -8.58 6.63
N LEU A 14 17.40 -9.76 6.35
CA LEU A 14 17.12 -10.98 7.13
C LEU A 14 17.57 -10.80 8.58
N ALA A 15 18.79 -10.33 8.81
CA ALA A 15 19.28 -10.07 10.16
C ALA A 15 18.40 -9.06 10.92
N LEU A 16 17.97 -7.97 10.27
CA LEU A 16 17.03 -7.04 10.90
C LEU A 16 15.64 -7.65 11.13
N ALA A 17 15.14 -8.47 10.20
CA ALA A 17 13.84 -9.12 10.32
C ALA A 17 13.83 -10.18 11.44
N ASP A 18 14.91 -10.94 11.60
CA ASP A 18 15.09 -11.95 12.66
C ASP A 18 15.10 -11.33 14.06
N HIS A 19 15.45 -10.05 14.17
CA HIS A 19 15.41 -9.30 15.42
C HIS A 19 14.06 -8.62 15.70
N ILE A 20 13.10 -8.69 14.78
CA ILE A 20 11.76 -8.13 15.01
C ILE A 20 11.00 -9.06 15.95
N ILE A 21 10.59 -8.51 17.09
CA ILE A 21 9.71 -9.18 18.03
C ILE A 21 8.28 -8.84 17.64
N LEU A 22 7.45 -9.86 17.40
CA LEU A 22 6.01 -9.63 17.32
C LEU A 22 5.50 -9.38 18.75
N PRO A 23 4.92 -8.19 19.06
CA PRO A 23 4.41 -7.94 20.40
C PRO A 23 3.29 -8.92 20.75
N ASP A 24 3.26 -9.36 21.99
CA ASP A 24 2.13 -10.11 22.52
C ASP A 24 0.95 -9.19 22.83
N ASP A 25 -0.19 -9.79 23.22
CA ASP A 25 -1.41 -9.04 23.47
C ASP A 25 -1.24 -8.06 24.66
N ASP A 26 -0.41 -8.40 25.65
CA ASP A 26 -0.13 -7.53 26.80
C ASP A 26 0.68 -6.28 26.39
N ALA A 27 1.70 -6.46 25.55
CA ALA A 27 2.48 -5.36 24.99
C ALA A 27 1.61 -4.44 24.12
N PHE A 28 0.69 -4.99 23.31
CA PHE A 28 -0.27 -4.19 22.55
C PHE A 28 -1.25 -3.43 23.47
N GLN A 29 -1.72 -4.05 24.55
CA GLN A 29 -2.56 -3.37 25.53
C GLN A 29 -1.82 -2.22 26.22
N GLU A 30 -0.54 -2.41 26.53
CA GLU A 30 0.27 -1.37 27.16
C GLU A 30 0.50 -0.18 26.20
N LEU A 31 0.85 -0.44 24.93
CA LEU A 31 0.92 0.60 23.89
C LEU A 31 -0.41 1.36 23.77
N ALA A 32 -1.54 0.64 23.75
CA ALA A 32 -2.86 1.25 23.69
C ALA A 32 -3.13 2.16 24.89
N LYS A 33 -2.78 1.74 26.11
CA LYS A 33 -2.91 2.55 27.33
C LYS A 33 -2.03 3.79 27.28
N GLN A 34 -0.77 3.66 26.89
CA GLN A 34 0.20 4.77 26.81
C GLN A 34 -0.26 5.87 25.85
N HIS A 35 -0.86 5.48 24.73
CA HIS A 35 -1.40 6.42 23.75
C HIS A 35 -2.87 6.80 23.97
N LYS A 36 -3.50 6.28 25.04
CA LYS A 36 -4.92 6.51 25.39
C LYS A 36 -5.87 6.15 24.24
N LEU A 37 -5.63 5.02 23.60
CA LEU A 37 -6.40 4.56 22.46
C LEU A 37 -7.75 3.97 22.91
N SER A 38 -8.80 4.20 22.11
CA SER A 38 -10.05 3.44 22.22
C SER A 38 -9.83 1.98 21.81
N ALA A 39 -10.80 1.10 22.08
CA ALA A 39 -10.73 -0.30 21.67
C ALA A 39 -10.57 -0.45 20.14
N GLU A 40 -11.28 0.37 19.37
CA GLU A 40 -11.18 0.38 17.90
C GLU A 40 -9.81 0.85 17.41
N GLN A 41 -9.26 1.90 18.05
CA GLN A 41 -7.93 2.43 17.75
C GLN A 41 -6.82 1.43 18.11
N ALA A 42 -6.95 0.75 19.24
CA ALA A 42 -6.03 -0.30 19.68
C ALA A 42 -6.06 -1.51 18.73
N TRP A 43 -7.25 -1.89 18.25
CA TRP A 43 -7.40 -2.92 17.22
C TRP A 43 -6.73 -2.51 15.90
N ALA A 44 -6.93 -1.26 15.47
CA ALA A 44 -6.28 -0.72 14.28
C ALA A 44 -4.75 -0.72 14.40
N LEU A 45 -4.21 -0.34 15.57
CA LEU A 45 -2.78 -0.42 15.85
C LEU A 45 -2.26 -1.85 15.75
N THR A 46 -2.90 -2.78 16.44
CA THR A 46 -2.52 -4.21 16.47
C THR A 46 -2.48 -4.80 15.07
N ARG A 47 -3.53 -4.57 14.28
CA ARG A 47 -3.62 -5.03 12.89
C ARG A 47 -2.53 -4.42 12.01
N THR A 48 -2.28 -3.12 12.16
CA THR A 48 -1.27 -2.39 11.37
C THR A 48 0.12 -2.93 11.64
N VAL A 49 0.49 -3.08 12.91
CA VAL A 49 1.82 -3.59 13.30
C VAL A 49 2.00 -5.05 12.89
N LYS A 50 1.01 -5.92 13.15
CA LYS A 50 1.05 -7.34 12.70
C LYS A 50 1.25 -7.45 11.20
N SER A 51 0.47 -6.71 10.41
CA SER A 51 0.56 -6.73 8.94
C SER A 51 1.92 -6.20 8.44
N ALA A 52 2.44 -5.14 9.05
CA ALA A 52 3.74 -4.59 8.67
C ALA A 52 4.89 -5.58 8.93
N ILE A 53 4.88 -6.25 10.10
CA ILE A 53 5.88 -7.27 10.45
C ILE A 53 5.79 -8.47 9.50
N GLU A 54 4.57 -8.93 9.18
CA GLU A 54 4.36 -10.04 8.24
C GLU A 54 4.89 -9.71 6.84
N LYS A 55 4.62 -8.48 6.33
CA LYS A 55 5.19 -8.01 5.06
C LYS A 55 6.71 -8.03 5.09
N VAL A 56 7.32 -7.58 6.19
CA VAL A 56 8.78 -7.57 6.34
C VAL A 56 9.35 -8.99 6.33
N THR A 57 8.76 -9.88 7.11
CA THR A 57 9.18 -11.28 7.25
C THR A 57 9.12 -12.01 5.91
N LEU A 58 7.97 -11.95 5.22
CA LEU A 58 7.79 -12.59 3.91
C LEU A 58 8.73 -12.02 2.84
N HIS A 59 9.05 -10.72 2.92
CA HIS A 59 9.99 -10.10 1.99
C HIS A 59 11.44 -10.49 2.27
N ALA A 60 11.81 -10.64 3.55
CA ALA A 60 13.12 -11.11 3.95
C ALA A 60 13.36 -12.56 3.50
N GLU A 61 12.41 -13.47 3.75
CA GLU A 61 12.46 -14.88 3.32
C GLU A 61 12.69 -15.03 1.81
N LYS A 62 11.97 -14.24 1.00
CA LYS A 62 12.08 -14.29 -0.47
C LYS A 62 13.40 -13.73 -1.01
N ARG A 63 14.19 -13.04 -0.19
CA ARG A 63 15.49 -12.48 -0.60
C ARG A 63 16.67 -13.43 -0.41
N TYR A 64 16.45 -14.63 0.11
CA TYR A 64 17.50 -15.65 0.22
C TYR A 64 17.89 -16.27 -1.14
N ASP A 65 16.94 -16.38 -2.08
CA ASP A 65 17.12 -17.06 -3.38
C ASP A 65 17.18 -16.12 -4.60
N VAL A 66 17.66 -14.87 -4.43
CA VAL A 66 17.55 -13.85 -5.49
C VAL A 66 18.57 -14.10 -6.62
N PRO A 67 18.16 -14.07 -7.91
CA PRO A 67 19.11 -14.02 -9.01
C PRO A 67 20.03 -12.80 -8.90
N ALA A 68 21.19 -12.84 -9.57
CA ALA A 68 22.15 -11.75 -9.54
C ALA A 68 21.45 -10.39 -9.81
N ALA A 69 21.82 -9.37 -9.02
CA ALA A 69 21.08 -8.10 -8.94
C ALA A 69 21.01 -7.35 -10.29
N ASP A 70 21.98 -7.60 -11.17
CA ASP A 70 22.02 -7.16 -12.57
C ASP A 70 20.89 -7.79 -13.40
N ILE A 71 20.70 -9.11 -13.32
CA ILE A 71 19.61 -9.83 -14.01
C ILE A 71 18.24 -9.31 -13.55
N ALA A 72 18.05 -9.09 -12.25
CA ALA A 72 16.80 -8.55 -11.73
C ALA A 72 16.54 -7.11 -12.20
N THR A 73 17.60 -6.30 -12.31
CA THR A 73 17.52 -4.91 -12.80
C THR A 73 17.18 -4.87 -14.29
N GLU A 74 17.88 -5.65 -15.11
CA GLU A 74 17.63 -5.75 -16.56
C GLU A 74 16.20 -6.22 -16.84
N ARG A 75 15.71 -7.21 -16.09
CA ARG A 75 14.31 -7.68 -16.19
C ARG A 75 13.32 -6.59 -15.82
N ALA A 76 13.56 -5.85 -14.74
CA ALA A 76 12.70 -4.74 -14.33
C ALA A 76 12.66 -3.62 -15.39
N GLU A 77 13.80 -3.26 -15.98
CA GLU A 77 13.88 -2.29 -17.08
C GLU A 77 13.12 -2.77 -18.32
N THR A 78 13.29 -4.04 -18.69
CA THR A 78 12.58 -4.64 -19.84
C THR A 78 11.08 -4.64 -19.64
N ILE A 79 10.59 -5.06 -18.47
CA ILE A 79 9.16 -5.06 -18.15
C ILE A 79 8.62 -3.64 -18.17
N LEU A 80 9.34 -2.67 -17.59
CA LEU A 80 8.93 -1.27 -17.59
C LEU A 80 8.81 -0.68 -19.00
N ASP A 81 9.76 -0.98 -19.89
CA ASP A 81 9.68 -0.55 -21.30
C ASP A 81 8.45 -1.15 -22.02
N LEU A 82 8.17 -2.44 -21.79
CA LEU A 82 6.99 -3.11 -22.34
C LEU A 82 5.69 -2.50 -21.82
N LEU A 83 5.61 -2.19 -20.52
CA LEU A 83 4.46 -1.52 -19.92
C LEU A 83 4.26 -0.11 -20.50
N LYS A 84 5.34 0.65 -20.70
CA LYS A 84 5.27 1.99 -21.32
C LYS A 84 4.80 1.91 -22.78
N LYS A 85 5.28 0.94 -23.54
CA LYS A 85 4.80 0.68 -24.91
C LYS A 85 3.31 0.33 -24.92
N LEU A 86 2.86 -0.54 -24.00
CA LEU A 86 1.45 -0.90 -23.86
C LEU A 86 0.60 0.33 -23.50
N HIS A 87 1.04 1.14 -22.53
CA HIS A 87 0.39 2.41 -22.17
C HIS A 87 0.23 3.32 -23.40
N THR A 88 1.29 3.51 -24.19
CA THR A 88 1.26 4.30 -25.42
C THR A 88 0.25 3.73 -26.43
N GLN A 89 0.24 2.42 -26.66
CA GLN A 89 -0.71 1.79 -27.59
C GLN A 89 -2.16 1.97 -27.14
N ILE A 90 -2.44 1.87 -25.85
CA ILE A 90 -3.78 2.10 -25.29
C ILE A 90 -4.20 3.56 -25.42
N THR A 91 -3.26 4.49 -25.22
CA THR A 91 -3.51 5.93 -25.36
C THR A 91 -3.84 6.29 -26.80
N ILE A 92 -3.10 5.75 -27.77
CA ILE A 92 -3.32 5.98 -29.21
C ILE A 92 -4.61 5.30 -29.67
N GLY A 93 -4.84 4.06 -29.23
CA GLY A 93 -6.00 3.24 -29.59
C GLY A 93 -7.24 3.49 -28.76
N ARG A 94 -7.30 4.59 -27.99
CA ARG A 94 -8.37 4.86 -27.01
C ARG A 94 -9.77 4.67 -27.59
N ASP A 95 -10.02 5.20 -28.78
CA ASP A 95 -11.33 5.16 -29.43
C ASP A 95 -11.68 3.77 -29.98
N THR A 96 -10.69 2.92 -30.27
CA THR A 96 -10.91 1.59 -30.86
C THR A 96 -10.95 0.48 -29.82
N LEU A 97 -10.43 0.71 -28.61
CA LEU A 97 -10.42 -0.28 -27.52
C LEU A 97 -11.82 -0.73 -27.07
N HIS A 98 -12.83 0.11 -27.24
CA HIS A 98 -14.22 -0.27 -26.96
C HIS A 98 -14.73 -1.37 -27.91
N HIS A 99 -14.07 -1.59 -29.05
CA HIS A 99 -14.44 -2.59 -30.06
C HIS A 99 -13.69 -3.92 -29.94
N ILE A 100 -12.66 -4.01 -29.10
CA ILE A 100 -11.79 -5.19 -28.97
C ILE A 100 -12.21 -6.01 -27.74
N GLN A 101 -13.46 -6.48 -27.72
CA GLN A 101 -14.03 -7.17 -26.55
C GLN A 101 -14.98 -8.29 -26.98
N PRO A 102 -14.67 -9.54 -26.62
CA PRO A 102 -15.64 -10.61 -26.72
C PRO A 102 -16.65 -10.51 -25.54
N PRO A 103 -17.88 -11.05 -25.67
CA PRO A 103 -18.92 -10.95 -24.65
C PRO A 103 -18.47 -11.37 -23.24
N GLU A 104 -17.56 -12.34 -23.16
CA GLU A 104 -17.06 -12.93 -21.92
C GLU A 104 -16.21 -11.95 -21.08
N ASN A 105 -15.66 -10.90 -21.70
CA ASN A 105 -14.79 -9.93 -21.04
C ASN A 105 -15.49 -8.57 -20.81
N LEU A 106 -16.79 -8.46 -21.14
CA LEU A 106 -17.55 -7.24 -20.94
C LEU A 106 -17.67 -6.91 -19.45
N GLY A 107 -17.03 -5.82 -19.04
CA GLY A 107 -17.06 -5.35 -17.66
C GLY A 107 -16.06 -6.03 -16.72
N LEU A 108 -15.24 -6.95 -17.24
CA LEU A 108 -14.31 -7.75 -16.44
C LEU A 108 -13.34 -6.88 -15.64
N LEU A 109 -12.73 -5.88 -16.29
CA LEU A 109 -11.74 -5.02 -15.62
C LEU A 109 -12.38 -4.24 -14.48
N GLY A 110 -13.61 -3.75 -14.68
CA GLY A 110 -14.36 -3.08 -13.62
C GLY A 110 -14.58 -3.98 -12.42
N SER A 111 -14.98 -5.23 -12.64
CA SER A 111 -15.21 -6.20 -11.56
C SER A 111 -13.94 -6.57 -10.77
N MET A 112 -12.76 -6.41 -11.38
CA MET A 112 -11.48 -6.66 -10.71
C MET A 112 -11.01 -5.47 -9.85
N LEU A 113 -11.53 -4.27 -10.07
CA LEU A 113 -11.12 -3.09 -9.32
C LEU A 113 -11.77 -3.06 -7.93
N SER A 114 -10.96 -2.81 -6.90
CA SER A 114 -11.46 -2.48 -5.57
C SER A 114 -12.14 -1.11 -5.59
N PHE A 115 -13.03 -0.84 -4.62
CA PHE A 115 -13.62 0.50 -4.45
C PHE A 115 -12.55 1.57 -4.26
N GLN A 116 -11.44 1.22 -3.61
CA GLN A 116 -10.30 2.10 -3.47
C GLN A 116 -9.71 2.47 -4.83
N ALA A 117 -9.43 1.49 -5.69
CA ALA A 117 -8.87 1.71 -7.02
C ALA A 117 -9.80 2.57 -7.88
N LEU A 118 -11.12 2.36 -7.77
CA LEU A 118 -12.11 3.16 -8.49
C LEU A 118 -12.16 4.61 -8.01
N ASN A 119 -12.09 4.83 -6.69
CA ASN A 119 -12.03 6.17 -6.11
C ASN A 119 -10.73 6.91 -6.48
N GLU A 120 -9.59 6.20 -6.55
CA GLU A 120 -8.33 6.77 -7.03
C GLU A 120 -8.40 7.14 -8.52
N LEU A 121 -9.01 6.28 -9.35
CA LEU A 121 -9.18 6.49 -10.78
C LEU A 121 -10.08 7.70 -11.07
N ASN A 122 -11.19 7.83 -10.35
CA ASN A 122 -12.08 8.97 -10.47
C ASN A 122 -12.75 9.26 -9.12
N PRO A 123 -12.27 10.27 -8.37
CA PRO A 123 -12.79 10.64 -7.06
C PRO A 123 -14.25 11.13 -7.06
N LYS A 124 -14.81 11.39 -8.25
CA LYS A 124 -16.22 11.79 -8.42
C LYS A 124 -17.14 10.60 -8.62
N ILE A 125 -16.62 9.37 -8.69
CA ILE A 125 -17.47 8.19 -8.68
C ILE A 125 -17.95 7.98 -7.26
N GLU A 126 -19.14 8.49 -6.98
CA GLU A 126 -19.91 8.04 -5.85
C GLU A 126 -20.53 6.70 -6.24
N PHE A 127 -19.89 5.61 -5.82
CA PHE A 127 -20.65 4.38 -5.59
C PHE A 127 -21.47 4.65 -4.34
N GLU A 128 -22.62 5.30 -4.50
CA GLU A 128 -23.58 5.48 -3.43
C GLU A 128 -23.95 4.08 -2.92
N LEU A 129 -23.33 3.71 -1.81
CA LEU A 129 -23.81 2.62 -1.00
C LEU A 129 -25.01 3.21 -0.30
N ASP A 130 -26.17 3.10 -0.92
CA ASP A 130 -27.41 3.26 -0.18
C ASP A 130 -27.44 2.12 0.84
N VAL A 131 -26.91 2.44 2.03
CA VAL A 131 -26.83 1.50 3.15
C VAL A 131 -28.24 1.04 3.51
N SER A 132 -29.26 1.85 3.27
CA SER A 132 -30.64 1.49 3.58
C SER A 132 -31.18 0.44 2.61
N ASP A 133 -30.95 0.61 1.30
CA ASP A 133 -31.32 -0.41 0.29
C ASP A 133 -30.47 -1.67 0.44
N PHE A 134 -29.16 -1.54 0.69
CA PHE A 134 -28.28 -2.68 0.92
C PHE A 134 -28.68 -3.46 2.19
N VAL A 135 -28.99 -2.79 3.30
CA VAL A 135 -29.45 -3.44 4.54
C VAL A 135 -30.85 -4.02 4.38
N ALA A 136 -31.74 -3.34 3.66
CA ALA A 136 -33.08 -3.83 3.34
C ALA A 136 -33.03 -5.08 2.46
N ASP A 137 -32.19 -5.09 1.42
CA ASP A 137 -31.98 -6.25 0.55
C ASP A 137 -31.23 -7.36 1.26
N GLN A 138 -30.24 -7.07 2.12
CA GLN A 138 -29.61 -8.08 2.97
C GLN A 138 -30.64 -8.80 3.86
N THR A 139 -31.55 -8.03 4.48
CA THR A 139 -32.59 -8.56 5.37
C THR A 139 -33.65 -9.34 4.58
N ARG A 140 -34.06 -8.83 3.41
CA ARG A 140 -35.09 -9.43 2.55
C ARG A 140 -34.60 -10.70 1.85
N LEU A 141 -33.34 -10.72 1.40
CA LEU A 141 -32.76 -11.80 0.60
C LEU A 141 -31.93 -12.79 1.44
N ASN A 142 -31.80 -12.56 2.74
CA ASN A 142 -30.98 -13.36 3.66
C ASN A 142 -29.54 -13.52 3.15
N LEU A 143 -28.99 -12.45 2.57
CA LEU A 143 -27.62 -12.47 2.03
C LEU A 143 -26.61 -12.53 3.19
N PRO A 144 -25.49 -13.25 3.02
CA PRO A 144 -24.43 -13.21 4.01
C PRO A 144 -23.92 -11.78 4.20
N LYS A 145 -23.38 -11.50 5.39
CA LYS A 145 -22.92 -10.16 5.81
C LYS A 145 -21.48 -9.87 5.35
N GLY A 146 -20.97 -10.61 4.36
CA GLY A 146 -19.56 -10.66 4.01
C GLY A 146 -19.16 -9.60 2.99
N ILE A 147 -17.86 -9.30 2.92
CA ILE A 147 -17.29 -8.42 1.88
C ILE A 147 -17.56 -8.94 0.45
N ILE A 148 -17.74 -10.25 0.30
CA ILE A 148 -18.11 -10.90 -0.97
C ILE A 148 -19.49 -10.44 -1.43
N ASP A 149 -20.45 -10.26 -0.51
CA ASP A 149 -21.82 -9.85 -0.86
C ASP A 149 -21.87 -8.37 -1.23
N VAL A 150 -21.02 -7.55 -0.59
CA VAL A 150 -20.77 -6.16 -1.01
C VAL A 150 -20.19 -6.14 -2.44
N GLU A 151 -19.14 -6.92 -2.70
CA GLU A 151 -18.54 -7.00 -4.03
C GLU A 151 -19.55 -7.47 -5.10
N ARG A 152 -20.41 -8.44 -4.78
CA ARG A 152 -21.49 -8.88 -5.68
C ARG A 152 -22.52 -7.79 -5.95
N TYR A 153 -22.95 -7.07 -4.92
CA TYR A 153 -23.92 -5.99 -5.06
C TYR A 153 -23.41 -4.90 -6.02
N PHE A 154 -22.12 -4.59 -5.95
CA PHE A 154 -21.49 -3.58 -6.82
C PHE A 154 -20.90 -4.12 -8.13
N ALA A 155 -21.01 -5.42 -8.40
CA ALA A 155 -20.45 -6.02 -9.60
C ALA A 155 -20.99 -5.35 -10.88
N GLN A 156 -22.31 -5.15 -10.96
CA GLN A 156 -22.94 -4.54 -12.13
C GLN A 156 -22.56 -3.05 -12.30
N PRO A 157 -22.63 -2.19 -11.28
CA PRO A 157 -22.10 -0.82 -11.37
C PRO A 157 -20.64 -0.76 -11.86
N LYS A 158 -19.77 -1.61 -11.32
CA LYS A 158 -18.35 -1.68 -11.73
C LYS A 158 -18.19 -2.13 -13.19
N GLN A 159 -18.95 -3.12 -13.63
CA GLN A 159 -18.97 -3.57 -15.03
C GLN A 159 -19.43 -2.45 -15.97
N MET A 160 -20.49 -1.72 -15.63
CA MET A 160 -20.99 -0.59 -16.42
C MET A 160 -19.97 0.55 -16.48
N TYR A 161 -19.25 0.79 -15.38
CA TYR A 161 -18.18 1.77 -15.34
C TYR A 161 -17.03 1.39 -16.30
N ASP A 162 -16.63 0.11 -16.34
CA ASP A 162 -15.64 -0.40 -17.29
C ASP A 162 -16.07 -0.21 -18.75
N LEU A 163 -17.31 -0.58 -19.10
CA LEU A 163 -17.80 -0.38 -20.47
C LEU A 163 -17.68 1.07 -20.96
N LYS A 164 -17.87 2.04 -20.06
CA LYS A 164 -17.78 3.47 -20.34
C LYS A 164 -16.35 4.03 -20.30
N ASN A 165 -15.47 3.48 -19.47
CA ASN A 165 -14.17 4.09 -19.14
C ASN A 165 -12.99 3.12 -19.30
N ARG A 166 -13.14 2.04 -20.09
CA ARG A 166 -12.12 1.00 -20.22
C ARG A 166 -10.71 1.50 -20.53
N PRO A 167 -10.50 2.44 -21.47
CA PRO A 167 -9.16 2.94 -21.73
C PRO A 167 -8.53 3.60 -20.50
N ASP A 168 -9.31 4.34 -19.71
CA ASP A 168 -8.84 4.97 -18.46
C ASP A 168 -8.51 3.93 -17.40
N ILE A 169 -9.33 2.89 -17.27
CA ILE A 169 -9.06 1.78 -16.34
C ILE A 169 -7.75 1.09 -16.71
N LEU A 170 -7.56 0.77 -17.99
CA LEU A 170 -6.35 0.13 -18.47
C LEU A 170 -5.11 1.00 -18.24
N ILE A 171 -5.19 2.28 -18.58
CA ILE A 171 -4.12 3.27 -18.31
C ILE A 171 -3.79 3.28 -16.83
N PHE A 172 -4.80 3.40 -15.96
CA PHE A 172 -4.60 3.42 -14.51
C PHE A 172 -3.93 2.16 -13.98
N ILE A 173 -4.37 0.97 -14.42
CA ILE A 173 -3.75 -0.30 -14.01
C ILE A 173 -2.28 -0.31 -14.44
N ILE A 174 -1.99 0.09 -15.69
CA ILE A 174 -0.63 0.10 -16.22
C ILE A 174 0.24 1.13 -15.49
N ASP A 175 -0.28 2.31 -15.19
CA ASP A 175 0.45 3.33 -14.41
C ASP A 175 0.83 2.80 -13.02
N LYS A 176 -0.10 2.09 -12.35
CA LYS A 176 0.18 1.44 -11.07
C LYS A 176 1.24 0.35 -11.19
N MET A 177 1.23 -0.43 -12.27
CA MET A 177 2.28 -1.41 -12.55
C MET A 177 3.63 -0.73 -12.83
N CYS A 178 3.67 0.30 -13.68
CA CYS A 178 4.86 1.09 -13.97
C CYS A 178 5.50 1.65 -12.69
N ALA A 179 4.69 2.24 -11.82
CA ALA A 179 5.15 2.82 -10.55
C ALA A 179 5.89 1.80 -9.66
N GLN A 180 5.49 0.53 -9.68
CA GLN A 180 6.17 -0.53 -8.92
C GLN A 180 7.60 -0.76 -9.43
N PHE A 181 7.78 -0.86 -10.74
CA PHE A 181 9.11 -1.05 -11.34
C PHE A 181 9.97 0.20 -11.28
N GLU A 182 9.38 1.39 -11.46
CA GLU A 182 10.11 2.66 -11.32
C GLU A 182 10.64 2.85 -9.90
N SER A 183 9.81 2.56 -8.88
CA SER A 183 10.24 2.61 -7.49
C SER A 183 11.40 1.65 -7.21
N TYR A 184 11.32 0.41 -7.72
CA TYR A 184 12.40 -0.57 -7.61
C TYR A 184 13.71 -0.09 -8.25
N LEU A 185 13.64 0.46 -9.47
CA LEU A 185 14.81 0.94 -10.19
C LEU A 185 15.42 2.18 -9.52
N ILE A 186 14.60 3.09 -8.99
CA ILE A 186 15.07 4.25 -8.23
C ILE A 186 15.86 3.81 -6.99
N GLU A 187 15.37 2.81 -6.25
CA GLU A 187 16.05 2.29 -5.05
C GLU A 187 17.39 1.60 -5.37
N ARG A 188 17.53 1.03 -6.57
CA ARG A 188 18.76 0.36 -7.03
C ARG A 188 19.78 1.31 -7.66
N ARG A 189 19.38 2.52 -8.05
CA ARG A 189 20.34 3.52 -8.57
C ARG A 189 21.39 3.82 -7.50
N PRO A 190 22.68 3.93 -7.86
CA PRO A 190 23.72 4.27 -6.91
C PRO A 190 23.42 5.62 -6.25
N ASN A 191 23.00 5.61 -4.98
CA ASN A 191 22.88 6.83 -4.19
C ASN A 191 24.28 7.39 -3.94
N LYS A 192 24.67 8.42 -4.70
CA LYS A 192 25.90 9.18 -4.43
C LYS A 192 25.75 9.91 -3.09
N GLY A 193 26.24 9.30 -2.02
CA GLY A 193 26.43 9.94 -0.71
C GLY A 193 25.25 9.87 0.28
N GLY A 194 24.19 9.10 -0.01
CA GLY A 194 23.08 8.88 0.93
C GLY A 194 23.28 7.63 1.79
N ALA A 195 22.87 7.69 3.06
CA ALA A 195 22.74 6.49 3.89
C ALA A 195 21.73 5.50 3.25
N PRO A 196 21.94 4.18 3.35
CA PRO A 196 21.00 3.18 2.84
C PRO A 196 19.60 3.39 3.45
N SER A 197 18.55 3.21 2.64
CA SER A 197 17.18 3.11 3.16
C SER A 197 17.07 1.85 4.01
N ASN A 198 16.58 2.00 5.24
CA ASN A 198 16.24 0.87 6.09
C ASN A 198 14.83 0.41 5.70
N TRP A 199 14.75 -0.52 4.76
CA TRP A 199 13.49 -0.97 4.18
C TRP A 199 12.52 -1.54 5.23
N VAL A 200 13.03 -2.23 6.25
CA VAL A 200 12.25 -2.75 7.39
C VAL A 200 11.53 -1.62 8.11
N ARG A 201 12.29 -0.59 8.54
CA ARG A 201 11.73 0.57 9.23
C ARG A 201 10.81 1.38 8.34
N ASP A 202 11.23 1.65 7.10
CA ASP A 202 10.46 2.44 6.15
C ASP A 202 9.10 1.79 5.88
N THR A 203 9.02 0.46 5.81
CA THR A 203 7.76 -0.30 5.67
C THR A 203 6.84 -0.11 6.88
N ILE A 204 7.38 -0.28 8.10
CA ILE A 204 6.60 -0.12 9.33
C ILE A 204 6.13 1.33 9.51
N LEU A 205 7.02 2.31 9.29
CA LEU A 205 6.68 3.74 9.34
C LEU A 205 5.58 4.09 8.33
N PHE A 206 5.68 3.57 7.10
CA PHE A 206 4.71 3.83 6.05
C PHE A 206 3.32 3.29 6.43
N ASP A 207 3.23 2.04 6.87
CA ASP A 207 1.96 1.43 7.29
C ASP A 207 1.34 2.16 8.48
N LEU A 208 2.15 2.57 9.47
CA LEU A 208 1.70 3.40 10.60
C LEU A 208 1.17 4.76 10.13
N ALA A 209 1.82 5.39 9.14
CA ALA A 209 1.41 6.69 8.61
C ALA A 209 0.10 6.61 7.84
N CYS A 210 -0.07 5.59 7.00
CA CYS A 210 -1.31 5.35 6.27
C CYS A 210 -2.48 5.09 7.23
N ASN A 211 -2.24 4.43 8.36
CA ASN A 211 -3.28 4.11 9.34
C ASN A 211 -3.37 5.10 10.52
N ALA A 212 -2.59 6.18 10.51
CA ALA A 212 -2.49 7.11 11.64
C ALA A 212 -3.83 7.72 12.04
N ARG A 213 -4.73 8.02 11.10
CA ARG A 213 -6.08 8.50 11.42
C ARG A 213 -6.89 7.44 12.18
N SER A 214 -6.86 6.18 11.75
CA SER A 214 -7.58 5.08 12.41
C SER A 214 -7.00 4.76 13.78
N ILE A 215 -5.70 4.99 13.99
CA ILE A 215 -5.01 4.73 15.26
C ILE A 215 -5.11 5.92 16.22
N LEU A 216 -4.75 7.13 15.77
CA LEU A 216 -4.63 8.33 16.60
C LEU A 216 -5.81 9.29 16.48
N GLY A 217 -6.79 8.99 15.62
CA GLY A 217 -7.92 9.88 15.31
C GLY A 217 -7.56 11.09 14.43
N LYS A 218 -6.31 11.20 13.98
CA LYS A 218 -5.80 12.38 13.25
C LYS A 218 -4.70 12.03 12.26
N ARG A 219 -4.49 12.92 11.28
CA ARG A 219 -3.41 12.80 10.31
C ARG A 219 -2.03 12.80 11.00
N PRO A 220 -1.05 12.06 10.45
CA PRO A 220 0.30 12.07 10.99
C PRO A 220 0.98 13.42 10.69
N THR A 221 1.80 13.89 11.62
CA THR A 221 2.63 15.09 11.44
C THR A 221 4.09 14.77 11.74
N SER A 222 5.01 15.53 11.13
CA SER A 222 6.47 15.38 11.33
C SER A 222 6.98 16.11 12.57
N SER A 223 6.11 16.46 13.52
CA SER A 223 6.50 17.18 14.73
C SER A 223 7.30 16.24 15.63
N ALA A 224 8.57 16.58 15.86
CA ALA A 224 9.42 15.84 16.79
C ALA A 224 8.76 15.77 18.18
N LYS A 225 8.73 14.58 18.79
CA LYS A 225 8.00 14.28 20.04
C LYS A 225 6.50 14.58 19.99
N GLY A 226 5.93 14.73 18.79
CA GLY A 226 4.50 14.80 18.57
C GLY A 226 3.82 13.43 18.74
N PRO A 227 2.48 13.37 18.72
CA PRO A 227 1.74 12.12 18.95
C PRO A 227 2.12 10.98 18.00
N PHE A 228 2.33 11.28 16.72
CA PHE A 228 2.72 10.28 15.72
C PHE A 228 4.17 9.81 15.90
N ASP A 229 5.09 10.73 16.17
CA ASP A 229 6.50 10.41 16.44
C ASP A 229 6.66 9.52 17.69
N ARG A 230 5.92 9.83 18.78
CA ARG A 230 5.87 8.99 19.98
C ARG A 230 5.33 7.60 19.68
N LEU A 231 4.19 7.52 18.98
CA LEU A 231 3.63 6.22 18.57
C LEU A 231 4.65 5.38 17.81
N CYS A 232 5.35 5.98 16.84
CA CYS A 232 6.37 5.25 16.09
C CYS A 232 7.51 4.80 17.01
N SER A 233 8.02 5.67 17.89
CA SER A 233 9.09 5.35 18.83
C SER A 233 8.71 4.18 19.74
N ASP A 234 7.51 4.22 20.31
CA ASP A 234 7.02 3.22 21.26
C ASP A 234 6.76 1.88 20.54
N VAL A 235 6.21 1.92 19.32
CA VAL A 235 6.07 0.73 18.46
C VAL A 235 7.44 0.14 18.10
N PHE A 236 8.41 0.95 17.66
CA PHE A 236 9.75 0.45 17.33
C PHE A 236 10.44 -0.20 18.55
N SER A 237 10.29 0.40 19.73
CA SER A 237 10.77 -0.21 20.97
C SER A 237 10.07 -1.54 21.28
N ALA A 238 8.75 -1.62 21.12
CA ALA A 238 7.98 -2.83 21.41
C ALA A 238 8.32 -4.00 20.47
N ILE A 239 8.75 -3.69 19.24
CA ILE A 239 9.12 -4.71 18.25
C ILE A 239 10.63 -5.00 18.22
N GLY A 240 11.41 -4.48 19.19
CA GLY A 240 12.84 -4.77 19.31
C GLY A 240 13.75 -4.00 18.35
N LEU A 241 13.26 -2.94 17.70
CA LEU A 241 14.06 -2.08 16.82
C LEU A 241 14.47 -0.79 17.55
N GLU A 242 15.76 -0.63 17.84
CA GLU A 242 16.27 0.54 18.60
C GLU A 242 15.91 1.89 17.96
N ALA A 243 15.76 2.97 18.72
CA ALA A 243 15.49 4.29 18.14
C ALA A 243 16.74 4.86 17.41
N PHE A 244 16.67 5.04 16.09
CA PHE A 244 17.68 5.75 15.31
C PHE A 244 17.03 6.92 14.57
N ASP A 245 17.43 8.16 14.91
CA ASP A 245 17.00 9.43 14.30
C ASP A 245 15.53 9.45 13.81
N GLN A 246 14.63 8.98 14.68
CA GLN A 246 13.22 8.74 14.38
C GLN A 246 12.51 9.99 13.83
N PRO A 247 12.70 11.20 14.39
CA PRO A 247 12.02 12.39 13.87
C PRO A 247 12.40 12.70 12.42
N SER A 248 13.66 12.52 12.05
CA SER A 248 14.13 12.73 10.66
C SER A 248 13.60 11.65 9.73
N ALA A 249 13.51 10.40 10.19
CA ALA A 249 12.91 9.30 9.44
C ALA A 249 11.42 9.54 9.16
N VAL A 250 10.66 9.96 10.18
CA VAL A 250 9.25 10.36 10.06
C VAL A 250 9.08 11.49 9.05
N ALA A 251 9.89 12.56 9.17
CA ALA A 251 9.82 13.70 8.26
C ALA A 251 10.13 13.32 6.81
N ARG A 252 11.17 12.49 6.59
CA ARG A 252 11.54 11.98 5.27
C ARG A 252 10.44 11.13 4.65
N MET A 253 9.86 10.21 5.42
CA MET A 253 8.80 9.31 4.96
C MET A 253 7.52 10.09 4.61
N LEU A 254 7.06 11.00 5.47
CA LEU A 254 5.88 11.83 5.21
C LEU A 254 6.08 12.77 4.01
N LYS A 255 7.33 13.16 3.72
CA LYS A 255 7.66 13.90 2.49
C LYS A 255 7.66 13.00 1.27
N LYS A 256 8.23 11.80 1.36
CA LYS A 256 8.37 10.84 0.25
C LYS A 256 7.01 10.32 -0.22
N TYR A 257 6.11 9.98 0.70
CA TYR A 257 4.81 9.35 0.42
C TYR A 257 3.63 10.24 0.76
N ARG A 258 3.77 11.55 0.53
CA ARG A 258 2.78 12.55 0.94
C ARG A 258 1.39 12.23 0.38
N ASP A 259 1.32 11.88 -0.89
CA ASP A 259 0.06 11.72 -1.60
C ASP A 259 -0.66 10.43 -1.17
N GLU A 260 0.09 9.34 -0.99
CA GLU A 260 -0.43 8.09 -0.43
C GLU A 260 -0.93 8.28 1.00
N VAL A 261 -0.12 8.90 1.87
CA VAL A 261 -0.51 9.18 3.25
C VAL A 261 -1.75 10.09 3.28
N LYS A 262 -1.82 11.10 2.42
CA LYS A 262 -2.99 11.98 2.31
C LYS A 262 -4.22 11.22 1.87
N PHE A 263 -4.10 10.32 0.90
CA PHE A 263 -5.18 9.48 0.42
C PHE A 263 -5.79 8.63 1.55
N TRP A 264 -4.96 7.88 2.26
CA TRP A 264 -5.40 7.00 3.36
C TRP A 264 -5.95 7.75 4.58
N ASN A 265 -5.55 9.01 4.76
CA ASN A 265 -6.01 9.86 5.85
C ASN A 265 -7.02 10.94 5.39
N SER A 266 -7.61 10.81 4.20
CA SER A 266 -8.62 11.75 3.69
C SER A 266 -9.82 11.84 4.62
N ASP A 267 -10.44 13.03 4.69
CA ASP A 267 -11.75 13.18 5.33
C ASP A 267 -12.78 12.63 4.34
N LYS A 268 -13.60 11.67 4.77
CA LYS A 268 -14.87 11.41 4.07
C LYS A 268 -15.82 12.56 4.37
#